data_AF-A0AAW4WCU0-F1
#
_entry.id   AF-A0AAW4WCU0-F1
#
_cell.length_a   1.000
_cell.length_b   1.000
_cell.length_c   1.000
_cell.angle_alpha   90.00
_cell.angle_beta   90.00
_cell.angle_gamma   90.00
#
_symmetry.space_group_name_H-M   'P 1'
#
loop_
_entity.id
_entity.type
_entity.pdbx_description
1 polymer ?
#
loop_
_entity_poly.entity_id
_entity_poly.type
_entity_poly.pdbx_seq_one_letter_code
_entity_poly.pdbx_strand_id
1 'polypeptide(L)'
;MLKREEIARLKEKYPKGTPIRLYNMAGETSVPPGSKGIVDYVDDIGQIHMKWENGSCLALNVEEDRFDIITKQDEIAEIKQQEFIDKINEILEKTDFKLLNMSCNSENTSYAAEKLFAMHQAFEEVYGEGYVEEGYGMVMMPAVIRGRESGIHALAVVTLDLESSGEHWGTTFLSPGGPLVQGYVYLTEEQKQAIKEYYVPYDYWYTPLVERDNHVDFTDMPDSVANIRKMVDEYLVTGQSQAMDGPK
;
A
#
# COMPACT_ATOMS: atom_id res chain seq x y z
N MET A 1 36.20 -14.61 4.85
CA MET A 1 36.92 -13.37 5.22
C MET A 1 37.17 -12.59 3.95
N LEU A 2 36.60 -11.39 3.87
CA LEU A 2 36.59 -10.57 2.67
C LEU A 2 38.01 -10.13 2.28
N LYS A 3 38.24 -9.98 0.97
CA LYS A 3 39.48 -9.45 0.42
C LYS A 3 39.55 -7.93 0.63
N ARG A 4 40.76 -7.38 0.66
CA ARG A 4 40.99 -5.93 0.82
C ARG A 4 40.21 -5.07 -0.18
N GLU A 5 40.09 -5.53 -1.42
CA GLU A 5 39.32 -4.83 -2.47
C GLU A 5 37.82 -4.82 -2.17
N GLU A 6 37.27 -5.92 -1.63
CA GLU A 6 35.87 -6.00 -1.23
C GLU A 6 35.60 -5.07 -0.04
N ILE A 7 36.49 -5.06 0.96
CA ILE A 7 36.40 -4.15 2.12
C ILE A 7 36.47 -2.68 1.66
N ALA A 8 37.35 -2.36 0.70
CA ALA A 8 37.42 -1.00 0.15
C ALA A 8 36.11 -0.59 -0.54
N ARG A 9 35.48 -1.50 -1.29
CA ARG A 9 34.16 -1.27 -1.90
C ARG A 9 33.07 -1.10 -0.85
N LEU A 10 33.11 -1.84 0.26
CA LEU A 10 32.18 -1.65 1.37
C LEU A 10 32.34 -0.28 2.02
N LYS A 11 33.58 0.17 2.27
CA LYS A 11 33.87 1.51 2.79
C LYS A 11 33.37 2.63 1.86
N GLU A 12 33.43 2.41 0.55
CA GLU A 12 32.90 3.34 -0.46
C GLU A 12 31.37 3.32 -0.54
N LYS A 13 30.76 2.13 -0.49
CA LYS A 13 29.30 1.96 -0.58
C LYS A 13 28.57 2.38 0.70
N TYR A 14 29.21 2.20 1.86
CA TYR A 14 28.64 2.46 3.18
C TYR A 14 29.50 3.46 3.97
N PRO A 15 29.63 4.72 3.51
CA PRO A 15 30.31 5.74 4.28
C PRO A 15 29.55 6.05 5.58
N LYS A 16 30.25 6.65 6.54
CA LYS A 16 29.65 7.11 7.79
C LYS A 16 28.44 8.01 7.52
N GLY A 17 27.34 7.74 8.20
CA GLY A 17 26.06 8.45 8.06
C GLY A 17 25.10 7.84 7.05
N THR A 18 25.49 6.78 6.33
CA THR A 18 24.57 6.08 5.41
C THR A 18 23.40 5.49 6.20
N PRO A 19 22.15 5.83 5.87
CA PRO A 19 20.98 5.26 6.55
C PRO A 19 20.70 3.85 6.02
N ILE A 20 20.39 2.92 6.92
CA ILE A 20 20.17 1.51 6.63
C ILE A 20 18.86 1.05 7.27
N ARG A 21 18.08 0.26 6.54
CA ARG A 21 16.94 -0.51 7.06
C ARG A 21 17.33 -1.98 7.14
N LEU A 22 17.16 -2.59 8.31
CA LEU A 22 17.40 -4.02 8.53
C LEU A 22 16.15 -4.84 8.17
N TYR A 23 16.31 -5.92 7.41
CA TYR A 23 15.26 -6.93 7.21
C TYR A 23 15.50 -8.18 8.06
N ASN A 24 16.75 -8.60 8.21
CA ASN A 24 17.11 -9.76 9.03
C ASN A 24 18.58 -9.67 9.45
N MET A 25 18.85 -9.89 10.74
CA MET A 25 20.20 -10.07 11.27
C MET A 25 20.39 -11.55 11.61
N ALA A 26 21.34 -12.22 10.96
CA ALA A 26 21.48 -13.66 11.08
C ALA A 26 21.89 -14.08 12.50
N GLY A 27 21.05 -14.89 13.15
CA GLY A 27 21.34 -15.44 14.47
C GLY A 27 21.16 -14.48 15.65
N GLU A 28 20.59 -13.30 15.42
CA GLU A 28 20.42 -12.25 16.43
C GLU A 28 19.02 -11.61 16.33
N THR A 29 18.41 -11.28 17.47
CA THR A 29 17.01 -10.81 17.55
C THR A 29 16.85 -9.48 18.28
N SER A 30 17.91 -8.96 18.90
CA SER A 30 17.90 -7.69 19.63
C SER A 30 17.71 -6.47 18.73
N VAL A 31 18.05 -6.57 17.45
CA VAL A 31 17.69 -5.56 16.43
C VAL A 31 16.60 -6.18 15.54
N PRO A 32 15.32 -5.82 15.76
CA PRO A 32 14.22 -6.44 15.04
C PRO A 32 14.19 -6.02 13.56
N PRO A 33 13.62 -6.86 12.66
CA PRO A 33 13.29 -6.47 11.29
C PRO A 33 12.53 -5.14 11.23
N GLY A 34 12.85 -4.30 10.25
CA GLY A 34 12.34 -2.93 10.09
C GLY A 34 13.15 -1.87 10.84
N SER A 35 14.07 -2.24 11.73
CA SER A 35 14.91 -1.27 12.45
C SER A 35 15.71 -0.41 11.49
N LYS A 36 15.74 0.89 11.75
CA LYS A 36 16.60 1.83 11.02
C LYS A 36 17.83 2.19 11.86
N GLY A 37 18.91 2.51 11.17
CA GLY A 37 20.15 2.92 11.80
C GLY A 37 21.05 3.64 10.81
N ILE A 38 22.12 4.23 11.31
CA ILE A 38 23.14 4.89 10.48
C ILE A 38 24.48 4.18 10.61
N VAL A 39 25.22 4.10 9.50
CA VAL A 39 26.59 3.56 9.51
C VAL A 39 27.49 4.48 10.34
N ASP A 40 28.24 3.93 11.28
CA ASP A 40 29.29 4.66 12.00
C ASP A 40 30.64 4.54 11.28
N TYR A 41 31.03 3.32 10.89
CA TYR A 41 32.19 3.02 10.05
C TYR A 41 32.16 1.56 9.56
N VAL A 42 32.97 1.23 8.55
CA VAL A 42 33.26 -0.16 8.15
C VAL A 42 34.65 -0.52 8.64
N ASP A 43 34.80 -1.65 9.31
CA ASP A 43 36.08 -2.09 9.87
C ASP A 43 36.99 -2.78 8.85
N ASP A 44 38.16 -3.24 9.31
CA ASP A 44 39.19 -3.86 8.46
C ASP A 44 38.96 -5.35 8.19
N ILE A 45 37.86 -5.92 8.68
CA ILE A 45 37.40 -7.27 8.34
C ILE A 45 36.10 -7.27 7.53
N GLY A 46 35.53 -6.08 7.29
CA GLY A 46 34.39 -5.85 6.41
C GLY A 46 33.04 -5.86 7.13
N GLN A 47 33.00 -5.77 8.46
CA GLN A 47 31.74 -5.56 9.19
C GLN A 47 31.37 -4.07 9.16
N ILE A 48 30.08 -3.80 9.01
CA ILE A 48 29.54 -2.44 8.97
C ILE A 48 29.03 -2.11 10.37
N HIS A 49 29.76 -1.28 11.11
CA HIS A 49 29.38 -0.87 12.46
C HIS A 49 28.26 0.16 12.39
N MET A 50 27.20 -0.06 13.15
CA MET A 50 25.94 0.69 13.07
C MET A 50 25.65 1.45 14.35
N LYS A 51 24.84 2.50 14.24
CA LYS A 51 24.11 3.13 15.32
C LYS A 51 22.62 2.96 15.05
N TRP A 52 22.01 1.98 15.72
CA TRP A 52 20.60 1.67 15.56
C TRP A 52 19.73 2.60 16.41
N GLU A 53 18.50 2.86 15.96
CA GLU A 53 17.52 3.69 16.69
C GLU A 53 17.19 3.16 18.09
N ASN A 54 17.23 1.83 18.27
CA ASN A 54 17.02 1.20 19.57
C ASN A 54 18.23 1.31 20.52
N GLY A 55 19.28 2.04 20.13
CA GLY A 55 20.52 2.21 20.89
C GLY A 55 21.53 1.08 20.73
N SER A 56 21.21 0.01 19.99
CA SER A 56 22.16 -1.06 19.67
C SER A 56 23.30 -0.55 18.80
N CYS A 57 24.46 -1.18 18.94
CA CYS A 57 25.65 -0.94 18.12
C CYS A 57 26.11 -2.20 17.37
N LEU A 58 25.23 -3.20 17.22
CA LEU A 58 25.57 -4.44 16.53
C LEU A 58 25.90 -4.18 15.06
N ALA A 59 27.04 -4.73 14.61
CA ALA A 59 27.53 -4.56 13.26
C ALA A 59 26.84 -5.51 12.28
N LEU A 60 26.68 -5.07 11.03
CA LEU A 60 26.13 -5.89 9.95
C LEU A 60 27.23 -6.70 9.26
N ASN A 61 26.90 -7.94 8.90
CA ASN A 61 27.65 -8.80 8.01
C ASN A 61 26.97 -8.85 6.64
N VAL A 62 27.61 -8.31 5.61
CA VAL A 62 27.08 -8.25 4.23
C VAL A 62 26.85 -9.63 3.59
N GLU A 63 27.49 -10.68 4.10
CA GLU A 63 27.34 -12.05 3.57
C GLU A 63 26.16 -12.82 4.21
N GLU A 64 25.68 -12.37 5.36
CA GLU A 64 24.70 -13.11 6.18
C GLU A 64 23.42 -12.32 6.48
N ASP A 65 23.54 -11.00 6.67
CA ASP A 65 22.43 -10.13 7.00
C ASP A 65 21.69 -9.63 5.75
N ARG A 66 20.41 -9.31 5.92
CA ARG A 66 19.58 -8.70 4.87
C ARG A 66 19.23 -7.29 5.29
N PHE A 67 19.65 -6.31 4.50
CA PHE A 67 19.44 -4.89 4.75
C PHE A 67 19.62 -4.09 3.46
N ASP A 68 19.06 -2.88 3.43
CA ASP A 68 19.22 -1.96 2.31
C ASP A 68 19.54 -0.54 2.77
N ILE A 69 20.16 0.22 1.86
CA ILE A 69 20.35 1.67 2.04
C ILE A 69 18.99 2.33 1.88
N ILE A 70 18.61 3.15 2.87
CA ILE A 70 17.42 3.98 2.76
C ILE A 70 17.75 5.14 1.82
N THR A 71 17.09 5.18 0.67
CA THR A 71 17.24 6.27 -0.28
C THR A 71 16.33 7.43 0.09
N LYS A 72 16.57 8.60 -0.50
CA LYS A 72 15.62 9.72 -0.37
C LYS A 72 14.24 9.38 -0.91
N GLN A 73 14.18 8.51 -1.91
CA GLN A 73 12.92 8.08 -2.50
C GLN A 73 12.14 7.20 -1.51
N ASP A 74 12.81 6.31 -0.76
CA ASP A 74 12.18 5.54 0.32
C ASP A 74 11.55 6.44 1.38
N GLU A 75 12.27 7.50 1.79
CA GLU A 75 11.75 8.45 2.79
C GLU A 75 10.52 9.20 2.25
N ILE A 76 10.56 9.64 1.00
CA ILE A 76 9.42 10.30 0.35
C ILE A 76 8.23 9.33 0.23
N ALA A 77 8.48 8.08 -0.15
CA ALA A 77 7.45 7.05 -0.27
C ALA A 77 6.76 6.78 1.08
N GLU A 78 7.53 6.62 2.16
CA GLU A 78 6.98 6.43 3.51
C GLU A 78 6.13 7.63 3.97
N ILE A 79 6.61 8.85 3.72
CA ILE A 79 5.86 10.08 4.08
C ILE A 79 4.54 10.14 3.31
N LYS A 80 4.59 9.96 1.98
CA LYS A 80 3.39 9.95 1.14
C LYS A 80 2.42 8.84 1.53
N GLN A 81 2.92 7.66 1.85
CA GLN A 81 2.06 6.57 2.31
C GLN A 81 1.32 6.94 3.59
N GLN A 82 2.02 7.54 4.57
CA GLN A 82 1.38 7.99 5.80
C GLN A 82 0.36 9.12 5.55
N GLU A 83 0.70 10.12 4.74
CA GLU A 83 -0.22 11.20 4.38
C GLU A 83 -1.48 10.68 3.69
N PHE A 84 -1.35 9.68 2.81
CA PHE A 84 -2.49 9.05 2.17
C PHE A 84 -3.36 8.26 3.17
N ILE A 85 -2.73 7.50 4.08
CA ILE A 85 -3.45 6.79 5.16
C ILE A 85 -4.27 7.77 6.01
N ASP A 86 -3.68 8.91 6.38
CA ASP A 86 -4.35 9.92 7.20
C ASP A 86 -5.57 10.49 6.47
N LYS A 87 -5.44 10.83 5.18
CA LYS A 87 -6.57 11.29 4.35
C LYS A 87 -7.66 10.23 4.18
N ILE A 88 -7.27 8.97 3.99
CA ILE A 88 -8.23 7.86 3.94
C ILE A 88 -9.00 7.75 5.26
N ASN A 89 -8.31 7.83 6.40
CA ASN A 89 -8.97 7.78 7.70
C ASN A 89 -9.99 8.93 7.88
N GLU A 90 -9.67 10.15 7.45
CA GLU A 90 -10.61 11.28 7.48
C GLU A 90 -11.89 11.04 6.63
N ILE A 91 -11.76 10.34 5.50
CA ILE A 91 -12.89 9.94 4.66
C ILE A 91 -13.71 8.85 5.36
N LEU A 92 -13.02 7.85 5.92
CA LEU A 92 -13.64 6.69 6.58
C LEU A 92 -14.38 7.08 7.87
N GLU A 93 -13.90 8.07 8.62
CA GLU A 93 -14.58 8.61 9.81
C GLU A 93 -15.98 9.15 9.50
N LYS A 94 -16.20 9.63 8.26
CA LYS A 94 -17.47 10.22 7.80
C LYS A 94 -18.29 9.24 6.96
N THR A 95 -17.86 7.99 6.84
CA THR A 95 -18.45 6.99 5.96
C THR A 95 -19.48 6.14 6.70
N ASP A 96 -20.70 6.06 6.15
CA ASP A 96 -21.67 5.06 6.56
C ASP A 96 -21.38 3.76 5.81
N PHE A 97 -20.71 2.82 6.48
CA PHE A 97 -20.28 1.56 5.90
C PHE A 97 -21.44 0.65 5.46
N LYS A 98 -22.61 0.75 6.09
CA LYS A 98 -23.78 -0.04 5.67
C LYS A 98 -24.35 0.53 4.38
N LEU A 99 -24.47 1.85 4.31
CA LEU A 99 -24.89 2.54 3.08
C LEU A 99 -23.89 2.31 1.95
N LEU A 100 -22.59 2.34 2.25
CA LEU A 100 -21.54 2.03 1.30
C LEU A 100 -21.71 0.63 0.71
N ASN A 101 -21.85 -0.39 1.57
CA ASN A 101 -22.04 -1.76 1.12
C ASN A 101 -23.32 -1.93 0.28
N MET A 102 -24.43 -1.30 0.68
CA MET A 102 -25.67 -1.32 -0.11
C MET A 102 -25.47 -0.67 -1.48
N SER A 103 -24.80 0.49 -1.53
CA SER A 103 -24.55 1.21 -2.78
C SER A 103 -23.65 0.41 -3.73
N CYS A 104 -22.61 -0.25 -3.22
CA CYS A 104 -21.75 -1.15 -4.02
C CYS A 104 -22.51 -2.33 -4.65
N ASN A 105 -23.62 -2.76 -4.04
CA ASN A 105 -24.34 -3.99 -4.40
C ASN A 105 -25.77 -3.74 -4.88
N SER A 106 -26.07 -2.54 -5.37
CA SER A 106 -27.38 -2.16 -5.91
C SER A 106 -27.24 -1.42 -7.24
N GLU A 107 -28.36 -1.13 -7.90
CA GLU A 107 -28.36 -0.29 -9.11
C GLU A 107 -27.94 1.16 -8.83
N ASN A 108 -28.09 1.64 -7.58
CA ASN A 108 -27.67 2.99 -7.19
C ASN A 108 -26.26 2.98 -6.57
N THR A 109 -25.27 3.17 -7.43
CA THR A 109 -23.85 3.19 -7.07
C THR A 109 -23.33 4.57 -6.65
N SER A 110 -24.19 5.58 -6.54
CA SER A 110 -23.76 6.98 -6.39
C SER A 110 -22.94 7.22 -5.12
N TYR A 111 -23.32 6.61 -3.99
CA TYR A 111 -22.59 6.77 -2.73
C TYR A 111 -21.25 6.03 -2.74
N ALA A 112 -21.19 4.85 -3.35
CA ALA A 112 -19.93 4.14 -3.58
C ALA A 112 -19.00 4.94 -4.50
N ALA A 113 -19.53 5.50 -5.60
CA ALA A 113 -18.76 6.35 -6.51
C ALA A 113 -18.25 7.63 -5.82
N GLU A 114 -19.08 8.29 -4.99
CA GLU A 114 -18.66 9.46 -4.21
C GLU A 114 -17.49 9.14 -3.28
N LYS A 115 -17.55 8.02 -2.53
CA LYS A 115 -16.45 7.63 -1.64
C LYS A 115 -15.21 7.20 -2.40
N LEU A 116 -15.38 6.46 -3.50
CA LEU A 116 -14.24 6.08 -4.34
C LEU A 116 -13.56 7.30 -4.95
N PHE A 117 -14.33 8.28 -5.44
CA PHE A 117 -13.82 9.55 -5.94
C PHE A 117 -13.09 10.34 -4.86
N ALA A 118 -13.64 10.46 -3.65
CA ALA A 118 -12.96 11.13 -2.55
C ALA A 118 -11.61 10.48 -2.21
N MET A 119 -11.54 9.15 -2.21
CA MET A 119 -10.28 8.43 -1.99
C MET A 119 -9.30 8.62 -3.15
N HIS A 120 -9.79 8.71 -4.39
CA HIS A 120 -8.96 9.03 -5.56
C HIS A 120 -8.39 10.44 -5.48
N GLN A 121 -9.19 11.44 -5.14
CA GLN A 121 -8.70 12.82 -4.95
C GLN A 121 -7.67 12.89 -3.82
N ALA A 122 -7.91 12.20 -2.71
CA ALA A 122 -6.91 12.08 -1.64
C ALA A 122 -5.60 11.45 -2.12
N PHE A 123 -5.67 10.50 -3.06
CA PHE A 123 -4.49 9.91 -3.69
C PHE A 123 -3.76 10.93 -4.56
N GLU A 124 -4.46 11.63 -5.46
CA GLU A 124 -3.85 12.64 -6.34
C GLU A 124 -3.26 13.82 -5.57
N GLU A 125 -3.85 14.22 -4.45
CA GLU A 125 -3.29 15.26 -3.57
C GLU A 125 -1.91 14.88 -3.00
N VAL A 126 -1.65 13.58 -2.82
CA VAL A 126 -0.41 13.05 -2.21
C VAL A 126 0.60 12.63 -3.26
N TYR A 127 0.16 11.90 -4.28
CA TYR A 127 1.02 11.29 -5.29
C TYR A 127 1.11 12.11 -6.58
N GLY A 128 0.20 13.06 -6.79
CA GLY A 128 0.04 13.81 -8.03
C GLY A 128 -0.96 13.17 -8.99
N GLU A 129 -1.37 13.93 -10.00
CA GLU A 129 -2.24 13.48 -11.08
C GLU A 129 -1.45 12.64 -12.10
N GLY A 130 -2.13 11.70 -12.76
CA GLY A 130 -1.56 10.89 -13.84
C GLY A 130 -0.99 9.54 -13.39
N TYR A 131 0.13 9.13 -14.01
CA TYR A 131 0.75 7.84 -13.72
C TYR A 131 1.56 7.88 -12.43
N VAL A 132 1.37 6.87 -11.57
CA VAL A 132 2.12 6.70 -10.33
C VAL A 132 3.56 6.28 -10.65
N GLU A 133 4.54 6.95 -10.04
CA GLU A 133 5.95 6.63 -10.24
C GLU A 133 6.31 5.26 -9.63
N GLU A 134 6.97 4.40 -10.42
CA GLU A 134 7.41 3.06 -10.00
C GLU A 134 8.33 3.12 -8.75
N GLY A 135 9.11 4.19 -8.61
CA GLY A 135 10.08 4.36 -7.53
C GLY A 135 9.47 4.54 -6.13
N TYR A 136 8.15 4.60 -5.98
CA TYR A 136 7.52 4.62 -4.65
C TYR A 136 7.45 3.22 -4.00
N GLY A 137 7.78 2.14 -4.72
CA GLY A 137 7.76 0.78 -4.17
C GLY A 137 6.34 0.33 -3.85
N MET A 138 6.03 0.15 -2.56
CA MET A 138 4.70 -0.26 -2.09
C MET A 138 3.74 0.94 -2.05
N VAL A 139 2.69 0.91 -2.86
CA VAL A 139 1.71 1.99 -2.94
C VAL A 139 0.30 1.47 -2.63
N MET A 140 -0.39 2.20 -1.75
CA MET A 140 -1.79 1.94 -1.42
C MET A 140 -2.70 2.69 -2.40
N MET A 141 -3.66 2.00 -3.00
CA MET A 141 -4.54 2.55 -4.03
C MET A 141 -6.01 2.25 -3.74
N PRO A 142 -6.90 3.24 -3.93
CA PRO A 142 -8.33 3.01 -3.80
C PRO A 142 -8.85 2.21 -4.99
N ALA A 143 -9.65 1.20 -4.69
CA ALA A 143 -10.14 0.22 -5.64
C ALA A 143 -11.57 -0.21 -5.39
N VAL A 144 -12.20 -0.73 -6.44
CA VAL A 144 -13.38 -1.58 -6.32
C VAL A 144 -12.93 -3.03 -6.41
N ILE A 145 -13.49 -3.88 -5.55
CA ILE A 145 -13.28 -5.32 -5.61
C ILE A 145 -14.58 -6.05 -5.87
N ARG A 146 -14.47 -7.28 -6.39
CA ARG A 146 -15.58 -8.20 -6.54
C ARG A 146 -15.14 -9.60 -6.10
N GLY A 147 -15.84 -10.17 -5.12
CA GLY A 147 -15.66 -11.58 -4.78
C GLY A 147 -16.07 -12.46 -5.96
N ARG A 148 -15.16 -13.34 -6.43
CA ARG A 148 -15.39 -14.17 -7.63
C ARG A 148 -16.54 -15.16 -7.42
N GLU A 149 -16.62 -15.75 -6.23
CA GLU A 149 -17.63 -16.75 -5.90
C GLU A 149 -18.96 -16.11 -5.45
N SER A 150 -18.88 -15.09 -4.61
CA SER A 150 -20.06 -14.43 -4.04
C SER A 150 -20.71 -13.43 -4.99
N GLY A 151 -19.95 -12.84 -5.92
CA GLY A 151 -20.33 -11.69 -6.73
C GLY A 151 -20.47 -10.38 -5.94
N ILE A 152 -20.15 -10.37 -4.64
CA ILE A 152 -20.30 -9.20 -3.77
C ILE A 152 -19.19 -8.20 -4.09
N HIS A 153 -19.60 -6.94 -4.23
CA HIS A 153 -18.71 -5.81 -4.45
C HIS A 153 -18.42 -5.09 -3.14
N ALA A 154 -17.22 -4.56 -3.02
CA ALA A 154 -16.86 -3.62 -1.97
C ALA A 154 -15.85 -2.60 -2.49
N LEU A 155 -15.79 -1.44 -1.85
CA LEU A 155 -14.61 -0.60 -2.00
C LEU A 155 -13.49 -1.16 -1.13
N ALA A 156 -12.26 -0.93 -1.56
CA ALA A 156 -11.07 -1.35 -0.84
C ALA A 156 -9.93 -0.36 -1.04
N VAL A 157 -8.92 -0.49 -0.18
CA VAL A 157 -7.59 0.05 -0.44
C VAL A 157 -6.65 -1.14 -0.64
N VAL A 158 -6.14 -1.30 -1.86
CA VAL A 158 -5.20 -2.37 -2.23
C VAL A 158 -3.77 -1.85 -2.13
N THR A 159 -2.83 -2.69 -1.72
CA THR A 159 -1.40 -2.38 -1.72
C THR A 159 -0.76 -3.11 -2.88
N LEU A 160 -0.09 -2.37 -3.75
CA LEU A 160 0.63 -2.89 -4.91
C LEU A 160 2.13 -2.61 -4.77
N ASP A 161 2.95 -3.57 -5.21
CA ASP A 161 4.38 -3.37 -5.42
C ASP A 161 4.63 -2.88 -6.84
N LEU A 162 4.92 -1.59 -6.99
CA LEU A 162 5.16 -0.97 -8.30
C LEU A 162 6.54 -1.31 -8.87
N GLU A 163 7.49 -1.74 -8.04
CA GLU A 163 8.80 -2.23 -8.50
C GLU A 163 8.70 -3.66 -9.05
N SER A 164 7.62 -4.37 -8.71
CA SER A 164 7.27 -5.72 -9.20
C SER A 164 6.08 -5.71 -10.17
N SER A 165 6.02 -4.74 -11.09
CA SER A 165 4.97 -4.66 -12.14
C SER A 165 3.52 -4.63 -11.59
N GLY A 166 3.31 -3.95 -10.47
CA GLY A 166 1.99 -3.81 -9.84
C GLY A 166 1.53 -5.06 -9.09
N GLU A 167 2.45 -5.88 -8.59
CA GLU A 167 2.09 -7.11 -7.87
C GLU A 167 1.24 -6.82 -6.64
N HIS A 168 0.13 -7.54 -6.50
CA HIS A 168 -0.78 -7.39 -5.37
C HIS A 168 -0.15 -7.93 -4.08
N TRP A 169 -0.13 -7.10 -3.04
CA TRP A 169 0.47 -7.45 -1.75
C TRP A 169 -0.52 -7.51 -0.60
N GLY A 170 -1.59 -6.72 -0.65
CA GLY A 170 -2.53 -6.63 0.45
C GLY A 170 -3.80 -5.89 0.10
N THR A 171 -4.83 -6.07 0.93
CA THR A 171 -6.13 -5.42 0.75
C THR A 171 -6.74 -5.07 2.10
N THR A 172 -7.25 -3.85 2.20
CA THR A 172 -8.16 -3.42 3.26
C THR A 172 -9.56 -3.31 2.69
N PHE A 173 -10.46 -4.20 3.08
CA PHE A 173 -11.85 -4.23 2.62
C PHE A 173 -12.71 -3.25 3.42
N LEU A 174 -13.49 -2.40 2.77
CA LEU A 174 -14.46 -1.53 3.44
C LEU A 174 -15.79 -2.29 3.63
N SER A 175 -15.83 -3.12 4.67
CA SER A 175 -16.98 -3.98 4.98
C SER A 175 -18.11 -3.21 5.67
N PRO A 176 -19.34 -3.77 5.79
CA PRO A 176 -20.42 -3.15 6.55
C PRO A 176 -20.10 -2.83 8.02
N GLY A 177 -19.13 -3.54 8.61
CA GLY A 177 -18.66 -3.34 9.97
C GLY A 177 -17.47 -2.38 10.08
N GLY A 178 -17.04 -1.77 8.97
CA GLY A 178 -15.84 -0.95 8.88
C GLY A 178 -14.69 -1.65 8.15
N PRO A 179 -13.49 -1.02 8.14
CA PRO A 179 -12.33 -1.53 7.44
C PRO A 179 -11.83 -2.86 8.02
N LEU A 180 -11.53 -3.83 7.15
CA LEU A 180 -10.95 -5.12 7.50
C LEU A 180 -9.67 -5.35 6.71
N VAL A 181 -8.52 -5.43 7.39
CA VAL A 181 -7.21 -5.64 6.77
C VAL A 181 -6.95 -7.13 6.57
N GLN A 182 -6.79 -7.58 5.33
CA GLN A 182 -6.54 -8.98 5.00
C GLN A 182 -5.27 -9.49 5.69
N GLY A 183 -5.36 -10.66 6.36
CA GLY A 183 -4.22 -11.27 7.05
C GLY A 183 -3.86 -10.62 8.40
N TYR A 184 -4.62 -9.60 8.84
CA TYR A 184 -4.36 -8.98 10.13
C TYR A 184 -4.67 -9.93 11.29
N VAL A 185 -3.66 -10.13 12.16
CA VAL A 185 -3.66 -11.17 13.19
C VAL A 185 -4.74 -10.99 14.25
N TYR A 186 -5.21 -9.75 14.45
CA TYR A 186 -6.20 -9.40 15.49
C TYR A 186 -7.65 -9.40 14.99
N LEU A 187 -7.92 -9.80 13.74
CA LEU A 187 -9.29 -10.01 13.28
C LEU A 187 -9.95 -11.14 14.09
N THR A 188 -11.25 -10.99 14.39
CA THR A 188 -12.04 -12.08 14.97
C THR A 188 -12.24 -13.21 13.95
N GLU A 189 -12.58 -14.41 14.42
CA GLU A 189 -12.83 -15.54 13.53
C GLU A 189 -14.03 -15.28 12.61
N GLU A 190 -15.05 -14.56 13.10
CA GLU A 190 -16.20 -14.13 12.29
C GLU A 190 -15.77 -13.16 11.17
N GLN A 191 -14.87 -12.22 11.46
CA GLN A 191 -14.35 -11.28 10.46
C GLN A 191 -13.49 -12.00 9.40
N LYS A 192 -12.62 -12.92 9.83
CA LYS A 192 -11.82 -13.75 8.91
C LYS A 192 -12.71 -14.59 8.00
N GLN A 193 -13.76 -15.20 8.57
CA GLN A 193 -14.72 -15.99 7.82
C GLN A 193 -15.50 -15.11 6.83
N ALA A 194 -15.95 -13.92 7.24
CA ALA A 194 -16.64 -12.98 6.34
C ALA A 194 -15.76 -12.56 5.15
N ILE A 195 -14.47 -12.24 5.37
CA ILE A 195 -13.55 -11.94 4.27
C ILE A 195 -13.46 -13.13 3.31
N LYS A 196 -13.32 -14.34 3.86
CA LYS A 196 -13.17 -15.56 3.06
C LYS A 196 -14.43 -15.89 2.25
N GLU A 197 -15.61 -15.78 2.84
CA GLU A 197 -16.87 -16.12 2.18
C GLU A 197 -17.31 -15.07 1.16
N TYR A 198 -17.11 -13.79 1.47
CA TYR A 198 -17.66 -12.70 0.66
C TYR A 198 -16.68 -12.16 -0.37
N TYR A 199 -15.38 -12.18 -0.09
CA TYR A 199 -14.42 -11.50 -0.95
C TYR A 199 -13.38 -12.45 -1.55
N VAL A 200 -12.92 -13.50 -0.86
CA VAL A 200 -11.79 -14.32 -1.36
C VAL A 200 -12.25 -15.58 -2.11
N PRO A 201 -11.76 -15.86 -3.34
CA PRO A 201 -10.88 -15.03 -4.16
C PRO A 201 -11.64 -13.86 -4.80
N TYR A 202 -10.95 -12.74 -5.05
CA TYR A 202 -11.53 -11.53 -5.67
C TYR A 202 -10.76 -11.09 -6.91
N ASP A 203 -11.45 -10.32 -7.74
CA ASP A 203 -10.86 -9.41 -8.71
C ASP A 203 -10.91 -7.98 -8.16
N TYR A 204 -10.00 -7.11 -8.61
CA TYR A 204 -9.92 -5.73 -8.15
C TYR A 204 -9.54 -4.78 -9.29
N TRP A 205 -10.05 -3.56 -9.22
CA TRP A 205 -9.80 -2.49 -10.17
C TRP A 205 -9.58 -1.18 -9.41
N TYR A 206 -8.34 -0.73 -9.37
CA TYR A 206 -7.97 0.54 -8.74
C TYR A 206 -8.25 1.73 -9.66
N THR A 207 -8.25 2.93 -9.07
CA THR A 207 -8.53 4.17 -9.80
C THR A 207 -7.28 4.95 -10.25
N PRO A 208 -6.18 5.06 -9.48
CA PRO A 208 -4.96 5.72 -9.97
C PRO A 208 -4.37 4.99 -11.18
N LEU A 209 -3.60 5.65 -12.05
CA LEU A 209 -3.05 4.99 -13.24
C LEU A 209 -1.66 4.42 -12.95
N VAL A 210 -1.43 3.15 -13.28
CA VAL A 210 -0.11 2.50 -13.21
C VAL A 210 0.31 2.13 -14.63
N GLU A 211 1.51 2.55 -15.06
CA GLU A 211 1.92 2.45 -16.47
C GLU A 211 2.17 0.99 -16.93
N ARG A 212 2.59 0.11 -16.01
CA ARG A 212 3.07 -1.25 -16.34
C ARG A 212 2.49 -2.35 -15.46
N ASP A 213 1.23 -2.20 -15.06
CA ASP A 213 0.54 -3.26 -14.34
C ASP A 213 0.07 -4.36 -15.31
N ASN A 214 0.54 -5.58 -15.08
CA ASN A 214 0.16 -6.77 -15.86
C ASN A 214 -0.88 -7.66 -15.13
N HIS A 215 -1.31 -7.27 -13.94
CA HIS A 215 -2.16 -8.08 -13.06
C HIS A 215 -3.64 -7.68 -13.13
N VAL A 216 -3.94 -6.43 -13.50
CA VAL A 216 -5.32 -5.94 -13.62
C VAL A 216 -5.71 -5.77 -15.08
N ASP A 217 -6.67 -6.58 -15.52
CA ASP A 217 -7.32 -6.40 -16.82
C ASP A 217 -8.50 -5.42 -16.67
N PHE A 218 -8.29 -4.20 -17.13
CA PHE A 218 -9.33 -3.18 -17.17
C PHE A 218 -10.33 -3.36 -18.33
N THR A 219 -10.06 -4.26 -19.28
CA THR A 219 -10.93 -4.51 -20.44
C THR A 219 -12.03 -5.54 -20.15
N ASP A 220 -11.82 -6.45 -19.20
CA ASP A 220 -12.81 -7.44 -18.75
C ASP A 220 -13.51 -7.02 -17.45
N MET A 221 -13.64 -5.71 -17.22
CA MET A 221 -14.30 -5.16 -16.04
C MET A 221 -15.82 -5.41 -16.12
N PRO A 222 -16.44 -6.05 -15.09
CA PRO A 222 -17.88 -6.23 -15.06
C PRO A 222 -18.64 -4.90 -15.08
N ASP A 223 -19.79 -4.85 -15.76
CA ASP A 223 -20.63 -3.65 -15.85
C ASP A 223 -20.95 -3.01 -14.48
N SER A 224 -21.14 -3.84 -13.45
CA SER A 224 -21.38 -3.39 -12.08
C SER A 224 -20.21 -2.57 -11.50
N VAL A 225 -18.98 -2.95 -11.81
CA VAL A 225 -17.77 -2.22 -11.41
C VAL A 225 -17.55 -1.01 -12.30
N ALA A 226 -17.74 -1.19 -13.62
CA ALA A 226 -17.59 -0.14 -14.61
C ALA A 226 -18.55 1.03 -14.32
N ASN A 227 -19.76 0.77 -13.83
CA ASN A 227 -20.70 1.81 -13.43
C ASN A 227 -20.16 2.70 -12.29
N ILE A 228 -19.60 2.11 -11.23
CA ILE A 228 -18.99 2.88 -10.13
C ILE A 228 -17.83 3.72 -10.68
N ARG A 229 -16.95 3.12 -11.47
CA ARG A 229 -15.75 3.79 -11.99
C ARG A 229 -16.07 4.88 -13.00
N LYS A 230 -17.03 4.64 -13.89
CA LYS A 230 -17.50 5.64 -14.87
C LYS A 230 -18.01 6.91 -14.18
N MET A 231 -18.73 6.77 -13.06
CA MET A 231 -19.15 7.94 -12.27
C MET A 231 -17.95 8.70 -11.68
N VAL A 232 -16.92 7.98 -11.22
CA VAL A 232 -15.66 8.61 -10.77
C VAL A 232 -14.98 9.37 -11.92
N ASP A 233 -14.89 8.76 -13.11
CA ASP A 233 -14.32 9.39 -14.31
C ASP A 233 -15.11 10.64 -14.71
N GLU A 234 -16.45 10.59 -14.64
CA GLU A 234 -17.33 11.75 -14.86
C GLU A 234 -17.13 12.85 -13.80
N TYR A 235 -16.94 12.48 -12.53
CA TYR A 235 -16.65 13.43 -11.45
C TYR A 235 -15.28 14.10 -11.63
N LEU A 236 -14.28 13.38 -12.13
CA LEU A 236 -12.96 13.95 -12.45
C LEU A 236 -13.05 15.00 -13.56
N VAL A 237 -13.88 14.76 -14.58
CA VAL A 237 -14.10 15.73 -15.68
C VAL A 237 -14.91 16.95 -15.22
N THR A 238 -15.91 16.75 -14.36
CA THR A 238 -16.88 17.80 -13.99
C THR A 238 -16.51 18.57 -12.71
N GLY A 239 -15.60 18.05 -11.89
CA GLY A 239 -15.16 18.66 -10.64
C GLY A 239 -16.19 18.63 -9.51
N GLN A 240 -17.31 17.90 -9.66
CA GLN A 240 -18.36 17.78 -8.64
C GLN A 240 -18.96 16.37 -8.66
N SER A 241 -19.13 15.76 -7.48
CA SER A 241 -20.10 14.69 -7.33
C SER A 241 -21.50 15.31 -7.45
N GLN A 242 -22.20 15.06 -8.56
CA GLN A 242 -23.60 15.50 -8.64
C GLN A 242 -24.38 14.69 -7.60
N ALA A 243 -24.78 15.35 -6.51
CA ALA A 243 -25.76 14.82 -5.59
C ALA A 243 -27.06 14.60 -6.37
N MET A 244 -27.27 13.38 -6.85
CA MET A 244 -28.57 12.97 -7.35
C MET A 244 -29.49 12.87 -6.14
N ASP A 245 -30.25 13.94 -5.89
CA ASP A 245 -31.35 13.97 -4.94
C ASP A 245 -32.21 12.71 -5.15
N GLY A 246 -32.26 11.86 -4.11
CA GLY A 246 -33.14 10.70 -4.09
C GLY A 246 -34.60 11.11 -4.25
N PRO A 247 -35.47 10.25 -4.79
CA PRO A 247 -36.88 10.58 -4.96
C PRO A 247 -37.52 10.91 -3.61
N LYS A 248 -38.22 12.04 -3.56
CA LYS A 248 -39.01 12.54 -2.43
C LYS A 248 -40.08 11.56 -1.97
#